data_AF-A0A163BA50-F1
#
_entry.id   AF-A0A163BA50-F1
#
_cell.length_a   1.000
_cell.length_b   1.000
_cell.length_c   1.000
_cell.angle_alpha   90.00
_cell.angle_beta   90.00
_cell.angle_gamma   90.00
#
_symmetry.space_group_name_H-M   'P 1'
#
loop_
_entity.id
_entity.type
_entity.pdbx_description
1 polymer ?
#
loop_
_entity_poly.entity_id
_entity_poly.type
_entity_poly.pdbx_seq_one_letter_code
_entity_poly.pdbx_strand_id
1 'polypeptide(L)'
;MIGHKVLLSVGDSISRVLPIIKENNRYKIQFESEFEFTPEKLVETVDHVVKETELANHYIVEVEQCKTKELVYSFKMNFREQADIIPCKTRTQPKSCYNLIFVFTKKRAKNETAFNNVSNFSNESNTDTNTIYYSISIIIIFLLTSIFYFLKKKKLKRGVDSNIVSLGDYHFDKRNTELLIKDQIIELTNKEADLLILLYNAVNTTVRREVILNMVWEDEGGYVGRTLDVFISKLRKKLEFDSKVKIVNVRGVGYKLVLDV
;
A
#
# COMPACT_ATOMS: atom_id res chain seq x y z
N MET A 1 5.54 19.96 14.02
CA MET A 1 5.65 20.05 12.54
C MET A 1 6.90 19.30 12.09
N ILE A 2 6.83 18.52 11.00
CA ILE A 2 7.91 17.62 10.57
C ILE A 2 9.24 18.37 10.35
N GLY A 3 9.23 19.46 9.57
CA GLY A 3 10.44 20.22 9.29
C GLY A 3 11.16 20.72 10.54
N HIS A 4 10.42 21.22 11.54
CA HIS A 4 11.02 21.68 12.80
C HIS A 4 11.69 20.54 13.57
N LYS A 5 11.07 19.35 13.60
CA LYS A 5 11.66 18.18 14.27
C LYS A 5 12.91 17.67 13.55
N VAL A 6 12.95 17.78 12.21
CA VAL A 6 14.15 17.46 11.43
C VAL A 6 15.31 18.41 11.76
N LEU A 7 15.06 19.72 11.85
CA LEU A 7 16.11 20.68 12.26
C LEU A 7 16.61 20.38 13.68
N LEU A 8 15.71 20.10 14.62
CA LEU A 8 16.10 19.75 15.98
C LEU A 8 16.92 18.46 16.07
N SER A 9 16.64 17.45 15.23
CA SER A 9 17.39 16.18 15.26
C SER A 9 18.82 16.31 14.75
N VAL A 10 19.12 17.39 14.03
CA VAL A 10 20.47 17.77 13.58
C VAL A 10 21.09 18.88 14.43
N GLY A 11 20.44 19.28 15.54
CA GLY A 11 20.94 20.28 16.48
C GLY A 11 20.67 21.74 16.09
N ASP A 12 19.83 21.98 15.09
CA ASP A 12 19.44 23.34 14.67
C ASP A 12 18.09 23.74 15.28
N SER A 13 18.12 24.65 16.26
CA SER A 13 16.94 25.17 16.95
C SER A 13 16.55 26.58 16.52
N ILE A 14 17.34 27.22 15.65
CA ILE A 14 17.23 28.65 15.32
C ILE A 14 16.67 28.85 13.92
N SER A 15 17.08 28.00 12.97
CA SER A 15 16.73 28.17 11.58
C SER A 15 15.24 27.95 11.32
N ARG A 16 14.71 28.68 10.35
CA ARG A 16 13.29 28.62 10.02
C ARG A 16 13.01 27.52 9.00
N VAL A 17 11.84 26.92 9.15
CA VAL A 17 11.19 26.16 8.08
C VAL A 17 10.42 27.15 7.22
N LEU A 18 10.78 27.22 5.95
CA LEU A 18 10.13 28.12 4.98
C LEU A 18 8.71 27.62 4.63
N PRO A 19 7.85 28.46 4.03
CA PRO A 19 6.49 28.07 3.67
C PRO A 19 6.42 26.78 2.85
N ILE A 20 5.51 25.89 3.22
CA ILE A 20 5.32 24.60 2.54
C ILE A 20 4.66 24.84 1.18
N ILE A 21 5.30 24.36 0.11
CA ILE A 21 4.76 24.42 -1.24
C ILE A 21 4.02 23.11 -1.52
N LYS A 22 2.75 23.21 -1.90
CA LYS A 22 1.92 22.06 -2.27
C LYS A 22 1.62 22.07 -3.76
N GLU A 23 2.01 20.99 -4.43
CA GLU A 23 1.70 20.75 -5.84
C GLU A 23 1.05 19.38 -5.96
N ASN A 24 -0.24 19.34 -6.28
CA ASN A 24 -1.06 18.13 -6.31
C ASN A 24 -1.04 17.38 -4.96
N ASN A 25 -0.21 16.35 -4.89
CA ASN A 25 -0.05 15.43 -3.77
C ASN A 25 1.40 15.37 -3.26
N ARG A 26 2.24 16.31 -3.72
CA ARG A 26 3.61 16.53 -3.28
C ARG A 26 3.65 17.76 -2.38
N TYR A 27 4.29 17.63 -1.24
CA TYR A 27 4.43 18.68 -0.25
C TYR A 27 5.93 18.92 -0.03
N LYS A 28 6.42 20.05 -0.54
CA LYS A 28 7.82 20.43 -0.46
C LYS A 28 8.04 21.31 0.77
N ILE A 29 8.87 20.84 1.68
CA ILE A 29 9.37 21.55 2.85
C ILE A 29 10.77 22.07 2.52
N GLN A 30 10.97 23.36 2.74
CA GLN A 30 12.23 24.04 2.48
C GLN A 30 12.77 24.62 3.79
N PHE A 31 14.09 24.75 3.87
CA PHE A 31 14.80 25.21 5.07
C PHE A 31 15.61 26.45 4.73
N GLU A 32 15.76 27.33 5.71
CA GLU A 32 16.59 28.53 5.58
C GLU A 32 18.09 28.20 5.64
N SER A 33 18.48 27.18 6.40
CA SER A 33 19.87 26.77 6.62
C SER A 33 20.24 25.49 5.87
N GLU A 34 21.53 25.36 5.59
CA GLU A 34 22.14 24.10 5.16
C GLU A 34 22.42 23.21 6.38
N PHE A 35 22.17 21.92 6.24
CA PHE A 35 22.33 20.96 7.32
C PHE A 35 22.89 19.63 6.80
N GLU A 36 23.55 18.87 7.68
CA GLU A 36 23.90 17.47 7.45
C GLU A 36 22.81 16.56 8.03
N PHE A 37 22.65 15.36 7.50
CA PHE A 37 21.68 14.42 8.08
C PHE A 37 22.15 12.98 7.95
N THR A 38 21.76 12.16 8.92
CA THR A 38 21.90 10.71 8.86
C THR A 38 20.56 10.09 8.44
N PRO A 39 20.54 9.20 7.42
CA PRO A 39 19.33 8.52 6.97
C PRO A 39 18.50 7.89 8.09
N GLU A 40 19.14 7.24 9.07
CA GLU A 40 18.48 6.62 10.22
C GLU A 40 17.66 7.64 11.05
N LYS A 41 18.32 8.67 11.61
CA LYS A 41 17.64 9.71 12.38
C LYS A 41 16.55 10.44 11.59
N LEU A 42 16.77 10.68 10.29
CA LEU A 42 15.78 11.33 9.44
C LEU A 42 14.51 10.49 9.33
N VAL A 43 14.66 9.19 9.05
CA VAL A 43 13.53 8.26 8.95
C VAL A 43 12.81 8.16 10.29
N GLU A 44 13.52 7.95 11.40
CA GLU A 44 12.93 7.87 12.74
C GLU A 44 12.15 9.13 13.12
N THR A 45 12.74 10.30 12.88
CA THR A 45 12.10 11.60 13.18
C THR A 45 10.82 11.77 12.39
N VAL A 46 10.87 11.48 11.08
CA VAL A 46 9.70 11.61 10.22
C VAL A 46 8.61 10.61 10.61
N ASP A 47 8.97 9.35 10.82
CA ASP A 47 8.02 8.29 11.14
C ASP A 47 7.32 8.55 12.48
N HIS A 48 8.08 8.97 13.50
CA HIS A 48 7.53 9.38 14.78
C HIS A 48 6.49 10.48 14.63
N VAL A 49 6.83 11.57 13.93
CA VAL A 49 5.90 12.70 13.76
C VAL A 49 4.67 12.31 12.94
N VAL A 50 4.83 11.50 11.89
CA VAL A 50 3.69 11.06 11.05
C VAL A 50 2.74 10.15 11.84
N LYS A 51 3.28 9.25 12.68
CA LYS A 51 2.49 8.39 13.57
C LYS A 51 1.74 9.20 14.63
N GLU A 52 2.42 10.11 15.34
CA GLU A 52 1.79 10.97 16.36
C GLU A 52 0.66 11.84 15.81
N THR A 53 0.79 12.29 14.55
CA THR A 53 -0.17 13.20 13.93
C THR A 53 -1.24 12.50 13.09
N GLU A 54 -1.16 11.17 12.98
CA GLU A 54 -2.01 10.34 12.13
C GLU A 54 -2.16 10.86 10.68
N LEU A 55 -1.10 11.50 10.15
CA LEU A 55 -1.18 12.23 8.88
C LEU A 55 -1.39 11.30 7.67
N ALA A 56 -0.73 10.15 7.65
CA ALA A 56 -0.85 9.17 6.58
C ALA A 56 -0.33 7.79 7.00
N ASN A 57 -0.92 6.74 6.43
CA ASN A 57 -0.47 5.35 6.65
C ASN A 57 0.57 4.90 5.62
N HIS A 58 0.65 5.60 4.48
CA HIS A 58 1.55 5.29 3.37
C HIS A 58 2.09 6.60 2.80
N TYR A 59 3.40 6.77 2.84
CA TYR A 59 4.06 7.97 2.34
C TYR A 59 5.46 7.66 1.80
N ILE A 60 5.91 8.51 0.89
CA ILE A 60 7.27 8.51 0.37
C ILE A 60 7.88 9.86 0.75
N VAL A 61 9.13 9.82 1.20
CA VAL A 61 9.93 11.02 1.43
C VAL A 61 11.11 11.01 0.48
N GLU A 62 11.26 12.09 -0.25
CA GLU A 62 12.38 12.36 -1.15
C GLU A 62 13.18 13.53 -0.58
N VAL A 63 14.50 13.39 -0.56
CA VAL A 63 15.45 14.45 -0.22
C VAL A 63 16.15 14.87 -1.50
N GLU A 64 15.92 16.09 -1.96
CA GLU A 64 16.58 16.64 -3.15
C GLU A 64 17.54 17.77 -2.77
N GLN A 65 18.59 17.99 -3.56
CA GLN A 65 19.39 19.20 -3.42
C GLN A 65 18.62 20.44 -3.91
N CYS A 66 18.78 21.57 -3.22
CA CYS A 66 18.06 22.80 -3.54
C CYS A 66 18.33 23.31 -4.96
N LYS A 67 19.59 23.25 -5.41
CA LYS A 67 20.04 23.82 -6.69
C LYS A 67 19.92 22.84 -7.85
N THR A 68 20.53 21.66 -7.73
CA THR A 68 20.61 20.68 -8.83
C THR A 68 19.32 19.89 -9.03
N LYS A 69 18.43 19.87 -8.03
CA LYS A 69 17.22 19.01 -7.99
C LYS A 69 17.51 17.51 -8.06
N GLU A 70 18.77 17.13 -7.83
CA GLU A 70 19.16 15.72 -7.77
C GLU A 70 18.57 15.07 -6.52
N LEU A 71 18.05 13.85 -6.69
CA LEU A 71 17.56 13.03 -5.60
C LEU A 71 18.76 12.46 -4.82
N VAL A 72 18.93 12.90 -3.59
CA VAL A 72 20.03 12.52 -2.69
C VAL A 72 19.67 11.28 -1.90
N TYR A 73 18.43 11.21 -1.42
CA TYR A 73 17.95 10.10 -0.61
C TYR A 73 16.43 9.96 -0.76
N SER A 74 15.93 8.74 -0.67
CA SER A 74 14.49 8.48 -0.68
C SER A 74 14.16 7.26 0.15
N PHE A 75 13.03 7.31 0.84
CA PHE A 75 12.49 6.14 1.53
C PHE A 75 10.96 6.13 1.46
N LYS A 76 10.41 4.91 1.51
CA LYS A 76 8.97 4.66 1.54
C LYS A 76 8.62 4.07 2.89
N MET A 77 7.56 4.58 3.50
CA MET A 77 7.02 4.04 4.75
C MET A 77 5.65 3.42 4.52
N ASN A 78 5.50 2.18 4.97
CA ASN A 78 4.27 1.40 4.95
C ASN A 78 3.90 1.06 6.40
N PHE A 79 2.71 1.43 6.86
CA PHE A 79 2.24 1.09 8.23
C PHE A 79 2.17 -0.42 8.51
N ARG A 80 2.23 -1.28 7.49
CA ARG A 80 2.03 -2.74 7.61
C ARG A 80 3.27 -3.61 7.36
N GLU A 81 4.39 -3.04 6.93
CA GLU A 81 5.64 -3.77 6.74
C GLU A 81 6.67 -3.17 7.70
N GLN A 82 7.34 -4.04 8.46
CA GLN A 82 8.41 -3.68 9.39
C GLN A 82 9.33 -2.61 8.83
N ALA A 83 9.74 -1.67 9.68
CA ALA A 83 10.62 -0.54 9.40
C ALA A 83 12.09 -0.96 9.07
N ASP A 84 12.29 -2.14 8.47
CA ASP A 84 13.59 -2.78 8.36
C ASP A 84 14.37 -2.44 7.09
N ILE A 85 13.77 -1.74 6.13
CA ILE A 85 14.46 -1.31 4.90
C ILE A 85 14.70 0.21 4.95
N ILE A 86 15.55 0.65 5.88
CA ILE A 86 16.20 1.98 5.78
C ILE A 86 17.48 1.78 4.98
N PRO A 87 17.55 2.20 3.70
CA PRO A 87 18.78 2.08 2.93
C PRO A 87 19.87 2.97 3.56
N CYS A 88 21.10 2.47 3.60
CA CYS A 88 22.28 3.26 3.96
C CYS A 88 22.21 3.92 5.36
N LYS A 89 21.66 3.22 6.38
CA LYS A 89 21.45 3.70 7.77
C LYS A 89 22.61 4.55 8.32
N THR A 90 23.84 4.09 8.12
CA THR A 90 25.05 4.65 8.75
C THR A 90 25.80 5.69 7.92
N ARG A 91 25.32 6.07 6.72
CA ARG A 91 26.02 7.03 5.86
C ARG A 91 25.46 8.43 6.00
N THR A 92 26.13 9.26 6.79
CA THR A 92 25.85 10.69 6.89
C THR A 92 25.96 11.37 5.53
N GLN A 93 24.94 12.13 5.17
CA GLN A 93 24.96 13.01 4.00
C GLN A 93 25.64 14.34 4.37
N PRO A 94 26.48 14.89 3.49
CA PRO A 94 27.26 16.09 3.78
C PRO A 94 26.36 17.30 4.06
N LYS A 95 26.89 18.29 4.75
CA LYS A 95 26.20 19.56 4.94
C LYS A 95 25.95 20.23 3.58
N SER A 96 24.67 20.45 3.26
CA SER A 96 24.25 21.10 2.02
C SER A 96 22.81 21.62 2.15
N CYS A 97 22.33 22.30 1.13
CA CYS A 97 20.94 22.73 1.04
C CYS A 97 20.08 21.58 0.50
N TYR A 98 19.13 21.13 1.32
CA TYR A 98 18.19 20.06 0.98
C TYR A 98 16.73 20.53 1.05
N ASN A 99 15.88 20.04 0.14
CA ASN A 99 14.43 20.10 0.30
C ASN A 99 13.90 18.71 0.67
N LEU A 100 12.91 18.65 1.55
CA LEU A 100 12.16 17.42 1.82
C LEU A 100 10.85 17.45 1.05
N ILE A 101 10.57 16.41 0.27
CA ILE A 101 9.34 16.28 -0.49
C ILE A 101 8.57 15.07 0.00
N PHE A 102 7.35 15.32 0.47
CA PHE A 102 6.43 14.31 0.93
C PHE A 102 5.41 13.98 -0.15
N VAL A 103 5.28 12.70 -0.47
CA VAL A 103 4.29 12.18 -1.43
C VAL A 103 3.37 11.19 -0.72
N PHE A 104 2.09 11.53 -0.59
CA PHE A 104 1.14 10.72 0.20
C PHE A 104 0.36 9.75 -0.69
N THR A 105 0.73 8.48 -0.74
CA THR A 105 0.15 7.55 -1.74
C THR A 105 -1.32 7.18 -1.49
N LYS A 106 -1.86 7.42 -0.28
CA LYS A 106 -3.32 7.45 0.02
C LYS A 106 -3.59 8.37 1.21
N LYS A 107 -4.51 9.33 1.07
CA LYS A 107 -5.02 10.10 2.22
C LYS A 107 -5.94 9.21 3.05
N ARG A 108 -5.79 9.22 4.38
CA ARG A 108 -6.83 8.72 5.29
C ARG A 108 -8.05 9.63 5.08
N ALA A 109 -9.17 9.06 4.70
CA ALA A 109 -10.44 9.78 4.71
C ALA A 109 -10.70 10.19 6.16
N LYS A 110 -10.46 11.46 6.49
CA LYS A 110 -11.03 12.05 7.70
C LYS A 110 -12.52 12.22 7.38
N ASN A 111 -13.37 11.63 8.21
CA ASN A 111 -14.80 11.88 8.21
C ASN A 111 -15.01 13.38 8.42
N GLU A 112 -15.32 14.11 7.36
CA GLU A 112 -15.89 15.45 7.46
C GLU A 112 -17.36 15.30 7.84
N THR A 113 -17.61 15.17 9.15
CA THR A 113 -18.92 15.46 9.72
C THR A 113 -18.94 16.91 10.20
N ALA A 114 -19.83 17.67 9.54
CA ALA A 114 -20.50 18.91 9.96
C ALA A 114 -19.66 20.21 10.03
N PHE A 115 -20.00 21.19 9.17
CA PHE A 115 -20.84 22.33 9.61
C PHE A 115 -21.28 23.22 8.42
N ASN A 116 -22.60 23.46 8.40
CA ASN A 116 -23.34 24.66 8.01
C ASN A 116 -23.18 25.30 6.63
N ASN A 117 -24.20 25.10 5.80
CA ASN A 117 -24.65 26.14 4.88
C ASN A 117 -25.84 26.88 5.50
N VAL A 118 -25.59 28.15 5.77
CA VAL A 118 -26.53 29.21 6.14
C VAL A 118 -27.34 29.63 4.91
N SER A 119 -28.52 30.18 5.20
CA SER A 119 -29.41 31.01 4.37
C SER A 119 -30.24 30.33 3.28
N ASN A 120 -31.51 30.19 3.65
CA ASN A 120 -32.69 30.28 2.80
C ASN A 120 -32.55 31.36 1.72
N PHE A 121 -32.92 31.02 0.48
CA PHE A 121 -33.39 31.98 -0.50
C PHE A 121 -34.41 31.34 -1.46
N SER A 122 -35.58 31.98 -1.57
CA SER A 122 -36.70 31.82 -2.53
C SER A 122 -37.31 30.42 -2.69
N ASN A 123 -38.51 30.17 -2.16
CA ASN A 123 -39.84 30.56 -2.68
C ASN A 123 -40.47 29.47 -3.54
N GLU A 124 -41.62 29.00 -3.05
CA GLU A 124 -42.87 28.91 -3.81
C GLU A 124 -43.05 27.73 -4.80
N SER A 125 -43.68 26.69 -4.25
CA SER A 125 -44.94 26.09 -4.72
C SER A 125 -45.03 25.39 -6.08
N ASN A 126 -45.59 24.17 -5.98
CA ASN A 126 -46.20 23.31 -7.00
C ASN A 126 -45.25 22.57 -7.94
N THR A 127 -44.88 21.36 -7.53
CA THR A 127 -44.42 20.33 -8.46
C THR A 127 -45.41 19.19 -8.47
N ASP A 128 -46.11 19.05 -9.59
CA ASP A 128 -46.94 17.90 -9.93
C ASP A 128 -46.22 16.59 -9.60
N THR A 129 -46.91 15.66 -8.94
CA THR A 129 -46.35 14.37 -8.51
C THR A 129 -45.67 13.60 -9.66
N ASN A 130 -46.09 13.84 -10.91
CA ASN A 130 -45.48 13.27 -12.10
C ASN A 130 -44.02 13.68 -12.35
N THR A 131 -43.60 14.93 -12.08
CA THR A 131 -42.19 15.35 -12.28
C THR A 131 -41.23 14.72 -11.26
N ILE A 132 -41.73 14.36 -10.08
CA ILE A 132 -40.97 13.62 -9.05
C ILE A 132 -40.76 12.16 -9.49
N TYR A 133 -41.79 11.50 -10.05
CA TYR A 133 -41.64 10.14 -10.57
C TYR A 133 -40.67 10.05 -11.76
N TYR A 134 -40.68 11.02 -12.67
CA TYR A 134 -39.74 11.06 -13.79
C TYR A 134 -38.30 11.34 -13.33
N SER A 135 -38.09 12.21 -12.33
CA SER A 135 -36.76 12.48 -11.78
C SER A 135 -36.19 11.29 -11.00
N ILE A 136 -37.03 10.58 -10.22
CA ILE A 136 -36.63 9.32 -9.56
C ILE A 136 -36.31 8.24 -10.59
N SER A 137 -37.09 8.13 -11.67
CA SER A 137 -36.85 7.16 -12.74
C SER A 137 -35.53 7.44 -13.49
N ILE A 138 -35.20 8.71 -13.75
CA ILE A 138 -33.93 9.10 -14.36
C ILE A 138 -32.75 8.75 -13.44
N ILE A 139 -32.87 9.00 -12.13
CA ILE A 139 -31.83 8.64 -11.14
C ILE A 139 -31.63 7.12 -11.07
N ILE A 140 -32.72 6.33 -11.10
CA ILE A 140 -32.65 4.87 -11.10
C ILE A 140 -31.98 4.38 -12.39
N ILE A 141 -32.32 4.94 -13.55
CA ILE A 141 -31.66 4.60 -14.83
C ILE A 141 -30.18 4.99 -14.79
N PHE A 142 -29.82 6.14 -14.22
CA PHE A 142 -28.43 6.56 -14.07
C PHE A 142 -27.65 5.64 -13.11
N LEU A 143 -28.29 5.18 -12.03
CA LEU A 143 -27.69 4.21 -11.11
C LEU A 143 -27.53 2.84 -11.76
N LEU A 144 -28.53 2.35 -12.49
CA LEU A 144 -28.47 1.07 -13.20
C LEU A 144 -27.44 1.09 -14.34
N THR A 145 -27.36 2.19 -15.10
CA THR A 145 -26.34 2.35 -16.14
C THR A 145 -24.95 2.55 -15.56
N SER A 146 -24.81 3.27 -14.44
CA SER A 146 -23.55 3.41 -13.72
C SER A 146 -23.09 2.08 -13.12
N ILE A 147 -23.98 1.31 -12.50
CA ILE A 147 -23.72 -0.05 -12.01
C ILE A 147 -23.30 -0.97 -13.17
N PHE A 148 -24.05 -0.96 -14.28
CA PHE A 148 -23.72 -1.77 -15.46
C PHE A 148 -22.37 -1.34 -16.08
N TYR A 149 -22.09 -0.04 -16.12
CA TYR A 149 -20.82 0.51 -16.57
C TYR A 149 -19.68 0.10 -15.62
N PHE A 150 -19.88 0.12 -14.30
CA PHE A 150 -18.92 -0.35 -13.29
C PHE A 150 -18.67 -1.86 -13.38
N LEU A 151 -19.71 -2.67 -13.60
CA LEU A 151 -19.59 -4.12 -13.82
C LEU A 151 -18.84 -4.42 -15.12
N LYS A 152 -19.07 -3.63 -16.18
CA LYS A 152 -18.36 -3.77 -17.45
C LYS A 152 -16.91 -3.26 -17.38
N LYS A 153 -16.61 -2.26 -16.55
CA LYS A 153 -15.26 -1.69 -16.36
C LYS A 153 -14.33 -2.57 -15.51
N LYS A 154 -14.84 -3.65 -14.89
CA LYS A 154 -14.01 -4.73 -14.33
C LYS A 154 -13.41 -5.64 -15.41
N LYS A 155 -13.87 -5.57 -16.66
CA LYS A 155 -13.20 -6.21 -17.81
C LYS A 155 -12.34 -5.16 -18.53
N LEU A 156 -11.05 -5.44 -18.65
CA LEU A 156 -10.04 -4.74 -19.48
C LEU A 156 -9.57 -3.36 -18.97
N LYS A 157 -8.83 -3.38 -17.86
CA LYS A 157 -7.62 -2.53 -17.75
C LYS A 157 -6.39 -3.42 -17.72
N ARG A 158 -5.98 -3.83 -18.91
CA ARG A 158 -4.70 -4.49 -19.20
C ARG A 158 -3.62 -3.40 -19.22
N GLY A 159 -3.28 -2.88 -18.05
CA GLY A 159 -1.96 -2.31 -17.81
C GLY A 159 -1.12 -3.43 -17.22
N VAL A 160 0.12 -3.60 -17.67
CA VAL A 160 1.08 -4.54 -17.10
C VAL A 160 1.34 -4.10 -15.65
N ASP A 161 0.53 -4.58 -14.73
CA ASP A 161 0.65 -4.35 -13.30
C ASP A 161 1.66 -5.38 -12.78
N SER A 162 2.81 -4.92 -12.28
CA SER A 162 3.85 -5.79 -11.69
C SER A 162 3.35 -6.63 -10.51
N ASN A 163 2.12 -6.37 -10.04
CA ASN A 163 1.48 -7.07 -8.94
C ASN A 163 0.70 -8.32 -9.38
N ILE A 164 0.47 -8.52 -10.68
CA ILE A 164 -0.18 -9.73 -11.20
C ILE A 164 0.89 -10.72 -11.66
N VAL A 165 0.90 -11.87 -11.02
CA VAL A 165 1.84 -12.95 -11.29
C VAL A 165 1.12 -14.10 -11.97
N SER A 166 1.71 -14.67 -13.02
CA SER A 166 1.17 -15.87 -13.65
C SER A 166 1.72 -17.13 -12.98
N LEU A 167 0.83 -18.04 -12.60
CA LEU A 167 1.13 -19.37 -12.08
C LEU A 167 0.36 -20.39 -12.93
N GLY A 168 1.00 -20.93 -13.96
CA GLY A 168 0.28 -21.74 -14.95
C GLY A 168 -0.84 -20.92 -15.59
N ASP A 169 -2.07 -21.43 -15.50
CA ASP A 169 -3.30 -20.77 -15.99
C ASP A 169 -3.91 -19.81 -14.96
N TYR A 170 -3.37 -19.74 -13.74
CA TYR A 170 -3.77 -18.74 -12.73
C TYR A 170 -3.06 -17.41 -12.95
N HIS A 171 -3.79 -16.32 -12.71
CA HIS A 171 -3.27 -14.99 -12.49
C HIS A 171 -3.49 -14.60 -11.04
N PHE A 172 -2.40 -14.56 -10.27
CA PHE A 172 -2.42 -14.17 -8.88
C PHE A 172 -2.21 -12.66 -8.75
N ASP A 173 -3.23 -11.97 -8.25
CA ASP A 173 -3.14 -10.56 -7.87
C ASP A 173 -2.65 -10.46 -6.43
N LYS A 174 -1.36 -10.16 -6.26
CA LYS A 174 -0.71 -10.01 -4.94
C LYS A 174 -1.35 -8.92 -4.10
N ARG A 175 -1.87 -7.86 -4.73
CA ARG A 175 -2.38 -6.68 -4.03
C ARG A 175 -3.79 -6.92 -3.51
N ASN A 176 -4.62 -7.58 -4.30
CA ASN A 176 -6.00 -7.88 -3.93
C ASN A 176 -6.15 -9.24 -3.23
N THR A 177 -5.06 -10.01 -3.08
CA THR A 177 -5.06 -11.36 -2.48
C THR A 177 -6.05 -12.29 -3.20
N GLU A 178 -6.07 -12.23 -4.53
CA GLU A 178 -7.03 -12.94 -5.38
C GLU A 178 -6.32 -13.82 -6.41
N LEU A 179 -6.81 -15.04 -6.60
CA LEU A 179 -6.44 -15.90 -7.72
C LEU A 179 -7.53 -15.82 -8.79
N LEU A 180 -7.11 -15.48 -10.00
CA LEU A 180 -7.98 -15.41 -11.17
C LEU A 180 -7.66 -16.61 -12.05
N ILE A 181 -8.65 -17.42 -12.38
CA ILE A 181 -8.50 -18.49 -13.38
C ILE A 181 -9.71 -18.48 -14.30
N LYS A 182 -9.47 -18.32 -15.60
CA LYS A 182 -10.53 -18.14 -16.61
C LYS A 182 -11.47 -16.97 -16.22
N ASP A 183 -12.69 -17.27 -15.81
CA ASP A 183 -13.71 -16.29 -15.36
C ASP A 183 -14.04 -16.42 -13.85
N GLN A 184 -13.25 -17.18 -13.09
CA GLN A 184 -13.44 -17.36 -11.65
C GLN A 184 -12.44 -16.54 -10.84
N ILE A 185 -12.93 -15.95 -9.76
CA ILE A 185 -12.14 -15.24 -8.74
C ILE A 185 -12.16 -16.08 -7.48
N ILE A 186 -10.98 -16.42 -6.97
CA ILE A 186 -10.80 -17.18 -5.74
C ILE A 186 -10.07 -16.28 -4.75
N GLU A 187 -10.76 -15.86 -3.71
CA GLU A 187 -10.18 -15.03 -2.65
C GLU A 187 -9.22 -15.86 -1.77
N LEU A 188 -8.07 -15.28 -1.45
CA LEU A 188 -7.12 -15.79 -0.46
C LEU A 188 -7.22 -14.97 0.81
N THR A 189 -7.04 -15.62 1.96
CA THR A 189 -6.73 -14.90 3.19
C THR A 189 -5.30 -14.35 3.11
N ASN A 190 -4.98 -13.32 3.90
CA ASN A 190 -3.63 -12.72 3.92
C ASN A 190 -2.52 -13.77 4.09
N LYS A 191 -2.68 -14.69 5.06
CA LYS A 191 -1.71 -15.77 5.31
C LYS A 191 -1.59 -16.77 4.15
N GLU A 192 -2.69 -17.08 3.46
CA GLU A 192 -2.64 -17.93 2.27
C GLU A 192 -1.91 -17.23 1.11
N ALA A 193 -2.13 -15.92 0.95
CA ALA A 193 -1.44 -15.11 -0.04
C ALA A 193 0.06 -15.01 0.27
N ASP A 194 0.44 -14.71 1.51
CA ASP A 194 1.84 -14.64 1.95
C ASP A 194 2.55 -15.98 1.76
N LEU A 195 1.90 -17.09 2.14
CA LEU A 195 2.40 -18.44 1.91
C LEU A 195 2.59 -18.72 0.42
N LEU A 196 1.63 -18.35 -0.42
CA LEU A 196 1.73 -18.54 -1.87
C LEU A 196 2.86 -17.70 -2.47
N ILE A 197 3.04 -16.44 -2.02
CA ILE A 197 4.12 -15.56 -2.44
C ILE A 197 5.47 -16.18 -2.09
N LEU A 198 5.64 -16.66 -0.86
CA LEU A 198 6.88 -17.27 -0.41
C LEU A 198 7.24 -18.50 -1.25
N LEU A 199 6.27 -19.39 -1.47
CA LEU A 199 6.46 -20.58 -2.31
C LEU A 199 6.68 -20.21 -3.79
N TYR A 200 6.05 -19.14 -4.27
CA TYR A 200 6.23 -18.64 -5.63
C TYR A 200 7.63 -18.05 -5.88
N ASN A 201 8.16 -17.28 -4.92
CA ASN A 201 9.51 -16.73 -5.02
C ASN A 201 10.58 -17.84 -5.04
N ALA A 202 10.25 -19.02 -4.52
CA ALA A 202 11.08 -20.22 -4.54
C ALA A 202 10.48 -21.33 -5.43
N VAL A 203 9.86 -20.96 -6.57
CA VAL A 203 9.32 -21.94 -7.54
C VAL A 203 10.37 -23.00 -7.85
N ASN A 204 9.91 -24.24 -7.93
CA ASN A 204 10.72 -25.42 -8.19
C ASN A 204 11.86 -25.66 -7.18
N THR A 205 11.85 -24.96 -6.04
CA THR A 205 12.78 -25.11 -4.93
C THR A 205 12.03 -25.49 -3.65
N THR A 206 12.67 -26.30 -2.79
CA THR A 206 12.06 -26.71 -1.52
C THR A 206 12.27 -25.64 -0.47
N VAL A 207 11.18 -25.14 0.13
CA VAL A 207 11.22 -24.21 1.26
C VAL A 207 11.03 -25.00 2.55
N ARG A 208 11.94 -24.83 3.51
CA ARG A 208 11.90 -25.53 4.81
C ARG A 208 10.69 -25.09 5.64
N ARG A 209 10.09 -26.00 6.41
CA ARG A 209 8.93 -25.69 7.26
C ARG A 209 9.20 -24.53 8.22
N GLU A 210 10.37 -24.55 8.86
CA GLU A 210 10.82 -23.51 9.78
C GLU A 210 10.90 -22.14 9.10
N VAL A 211 11.40 -22.09 7.87
CA VAL A 211 11.48 -20.84 7.08
C VAL A 211 10.09 -20.32 6.74
N ILE A 212 9.16 -21.22 6.38
CA ILE A 212 7.77 -20.83 6.10
C ILE A 212 7.09 -20.30 7.36
N LEU A 213 7.26 -20.99 8.49
CA LEU A 213 6.68 -20.60 9.76
C LEU A 213 7.25 -19.26 10.24
N ASN A 214 8.55 -19.05 10.13
CA ASN A 214 9.16 -17.78 10.50
C ASN A 214 8.67 -16.65 9.59
N MET A 215 8.78 -16.81 8.26
CA MET A 215 8.43 -15.72 7.33
C MET A 215 6.93 -15.36 7.33
N VAL A 216 6.04 -16.32 7.57
CA VAL A 216 4.59 -16.09 7.47
C VAL A 216 3.92 -15.95 8.85
N TRP A 217 4.54 -16.43 9.92
CA TRP A 217 3.96 -16.46 11.28
C TRP A 217 4.91 -15.96 12.40
N GLU A 218 5.96 -15.19 12.10
CA GLU A 218 6.92 -14.64 13.09
C GLU A 218 6.22 -13.96 14.29
N ASP A 219 5.16 -13.21 14.01
CA ASP A 219 4.46 -12.37 14.99
C ASP A 219 3.58 -13.15 15.99
N GLU A 220 3.34 -14.45 15.79
CA GLU A 220 2.30 -15.20 16.53
C GLU A 220 2.81 -16.10 17.68
N GLY A 221 4.09 -16.04 18.05
CA GLY A 221 4.60 -16.66 19.27
C GLY A 221 4.44 -18.19 19.35
N GLY A 222 5.45 -18.93 18.88
CA GLY A 222 5.82 -20.27 19.37
C GLY A 222 4.91 -21.49 19.12
N TYR A 223 3.65 -21.36 18.67
CA TYR A 223 2.70 -22.48 18.60
C TYR A 223 1.96 -22.63 17.26
N VAL A 224 2.69 -22.71 16.13
CA VAL A 224 2.07 -22.66 14.78
C VAL A 224 2.33 -23.90 13.91
N GLY A 225 3.07 -24.90 14.41
CA GLY A 225 3.46 -26.08 13.61
C GLY A 225 2.30 -26.88 12.99
N ARG A 226 1.15 -27.00 13.67
CA ARG A 226 -0.06 -27.67 13.13
C ARG A 226 -0.90 -26.77 12.20
N THR A 227 -0.66 -25.46 12.22
CA THR A 227 -1.39 -24.48 11.41
C THR A 227 -0.90 -24.51 9.96
N LEU A 228 0.40 -24.65 9.72
CA LEU A 228 0.96 -24.67 8.35
C LEU A 228 0.30 -25.70 7.44
N ASP A 229 0.10 -26.93 7.94
CA ASP A 229 -0.42 -28.04 7.14
C ASP A 229 -1.88 -27.81 6.71
N VAL A 230 -2.65 -27.15 7.57
CA VAL A 230 -4.03 -26.73 7.27
C VAL A 230 -4.03 -25.70 6.16
N PHE A 231 -3.14 -24.69 6.23
CA PHE A 231 -3.03 -23.66 5.20
C PHE A 231 -2.53 -24.23 3.88
N ILE A 232 -1.57 -25.15 3.88
CA ILE A 232 -1.13 -25.86 2.67
C ILE A 232 -2.30 -26.66 2.05
N SER A 233 -3.12 -27.32 2.88
CA SER A 233 -4.27 -28.09 2.40
C SER A 233 -5.35 -27.18 1.79
N LYS A 234 -5.64 -26.04 2.42
CA LYS A 234 -6.56 -25.03 1.86
C LYS A 234 -6.04 -24.46 0.55
N LEU A 235 -4.77 -24.09 0.50
CA LEU A 235 -4.15 -23.52 -0.69
C LEU A 235 -4.13 -24.52 -1.85
N ARG A 236 -3.84 -25.81 -1.59
CA ARG A 236 -3.95 -26.87 -2.59
C ARG A 236 -5.35 -26.97 -3.19
N LYS A 237 -6.39 -26.92 -2.35
CA LYS A 237 -7.78 -26.96 -2.81
C LYS A 237 -8.10 -25.75 -3.70
N LYS A 238 -7.58 -24.57 -3.37
CA LYS A 238 -7.77 -23.36 -4.20
C LYS A 238 -7.02 -23.42 -5.54
N LEU A 239 -5.90 -24.15 -5.57
CA LEU A 239 -5.07 -24.35 -6.76
C LEU A 239 -5.46 -25.60 -7.58
N GLU A 240 -6.54 -26.31 -7.21
CA GLU A 240 -6.90 -27.59 -7.83
C GLU A 240 -7.42 -27.47 -9.27
N PHE A 241 -7.77 -26.25 -9.72
CA PHE A 241 -8.34 -26.00 -11.04
C PHE A 241 -7.29 -25.98 -12.16
N ASP A 242 -5.99 -25.90 -11.82
CA ASP A 242 -4.90 -26.07 -12.77
C ASP A 242 -3.94 -27.18 -12.33
N SER A 243 -3.89 -28.25 -13.14
CA SER A 243 -3.00 -29.37 -12.93
C SER A 243 -1.51 -29.04 -13.09
N LYS A 244 -1.14 -27.89 -13.67
CA LYS A 244 0.25 -27.45 -13.83
C LYS A 244 0.83 -26.83 -12.55
N VAL A 245 -0.02 -26.44 -11.61
CA VAL A 245 0.38 -25.79 -10.36
C VAL A 245 0.17 -26.75 -9.20
N LYS A 246 1.25 -27.25 -8.59
CA LYS A 246 1.14 -28.20 -7.47
C LYS A 246 2.04 -27.80 -6.31
N ILE A 247 1.49 -27.88 -5.10
CA ILE A 247 2.29 -27.79 -3.87
C ILE A 247 2.61 -29.20 -3.42
N VAL A 248 3.87 -29.61 -3.49
CA VAL A 248 4.36 -30.94 -3.13
C VAL A 248 4.98 -30.90 -1.72
N ASN A 249 4.75 -31.96 -0.94
CA ASN A 249 5.40 -32.15 0.35
C ASN A 249 6.73 -32.89 0.13
N VAL A 250 7.83 -32.30 0.59
CA VAL A 250 9.15 -32.92 0.61
C VAL A 250 9.38 -33.43 2.03
N ARG A 251 9.23 -34.75 2.21
CA ARG A 251 9.23 -35.41 3.52
C ARG A 251 10.47 -35.06 4.33
N GLY A 252 10.27 -34.61 5.57
CA GLY A 252 11.35 -34.23 6.48
C GLY A 252 11.99 -32.87 6.20
N VAL A 253 11.60 -32.17 5.12
CA VAL A 253 12.22 -30.89 4.73
C VAL A 253 11.18 -29.76 4.72
N GLY A 254 10.11 -29.89 3.96
CA GLY A 254 9.13 -28.82 3.82
C GLY A 254 8.25 -28.93 2.58
N TYR A 255 8.01 -27.80 1.91
CA TYR A 255 7.06 -27.70 0.80
C TYR A 255 7.74 -27.10 -0.43
N LYS A 256 7.28 -27.53 -1.60
CA LYS A 256 7.78 -27.09 -2.90
C LYS A 256 6.59 -26.74 -3.78
N LEU A 257 6.59 -25.55 -4.36
CA LEU A 257 5.68 -25.23 -5.46
C LEU A 257 6.31 -25.70 -6.77
N VAL A 258 5.59 -26.54 -7.49
CA VAL A 258 5.95 -27.05 -8.81
C VAL A 258 5.08 -26.36 -9.83
N LEU A 259 5.73 -25.76 -10.83
CA LEU A 259 5.10 -25.21 -12.01
C LEU A 259 5.61 -26.00 -13.22
N ASP A 260 4.72 -26.79 -13.82
CA ASP A 260 5.00 -27.49 -15.09
C ASP A 260 4.68 -26.52 -16.23
N VAL A 261 5.72 -25.89 -16.80
CA VAL A 261 5.63 -24.93 -17.93
C VAL A 261 5.52 -25.67 -19.25
#